data_AF-A0A7V8N008-F1
#
_entry.id   AF-A0A7V8N008-F1
#
_cell.length_a   1.000
_cell.length_b   1.000
_cell.length_c   1.000
_cell.angle_alpha   90.00
_cell.angle_beta   90.00
_cell.angle_gamma   90.00
#
_symmetry.space_group_name_H-M   'P 1'
#
loop_
_entity.id
_entity.type
_entity.pdbx_description
1 polymer ?
#
loop_
_entity_poly.entity_id
_entity_poly.type
_entity_poly.pdbx_seq_one_letter_code
_entity_poly.pdbx_strand_id
1 'polypeptide(L)' 'MVKAVTFEENLAALEDIVKRLENGDVPLEEAIAEFQKGMKLSKALQKTLKDAEATLVKVMADDGTEQVFDGQ' A
#
# COMPACT_ATOMS: atom_id res chain seq x y z
N MET A 1 -16.11 10.11 15.93
CA MET A 1 -15.30 8.93 15.57
C MET A 1 -14.53 9.28 14.31
N VAL A 2 -13.20 9.18 14.32
CA VAL A 2 -12.38 9.42 13.12
C VAL A 2 -12.47 8.14 12.28
N LYS A 3 -12.95 8.24 11.04
CA LYS A 3 -13.00 7.12 10.11
C LYS A 3 -11.57 6.81 9.67
N ALA A 4 -11.07 5.63 10.00
CA ALA A 4 -9.78 5.18 9.50
C ALA A 4 -9.86 5.02 7.98
N VAL A 5 -8.85 5.51 7.28
CA VAL A 5 -8.75 5.37 5.82
C VAL A 5 -8.51 3.89 5.50
N THR A 6 -9.30 3.36 4.59
CA THR A 6 -9.25 1.95 4.13
C THR A 6 -8.06 1.69 3.22
N PHE A 7 -7.77 0.41 2.94
CA PHE A 7 -6.74 0.03 1.98
C PHE A 7 -7.09 0.54 0.57
N GLU A 8 -8.34 0.35 0.17
CA GLU A 8 -8.88 0.75 -1.13
C GLU A 8 -8.83 2.27 -1.33
N GLU A 9 -9.18 3.05 -0.30
CA GLU A 9 -9.07 4.52 -0.34
C GLU A 9 -7.60 4.98 -0.48
N ASN A 10 -6.66 4.32 0.20
CA ASN A 10 -5.23 4.63 0.05
C ASN A 10 -4.66 4.20 -1.32
N LEU A 11 -5.15 3.09 -1.87
CA LEU A 11 -4.77 2.62 -3.20
C LEU A 11 -5.26 3.58 -4.28
N ALA A 12 -6.53 3.99 -4.21
CA ALA A 12 -7.09 4.99 -5.13
C ALA A 12 -6.32 6.32 -5.06
N ALA A 13 -5.97 6.77 -3.85
CA ALA A 13 -5.16 7.97 -3.68
C ALA A 13 -3.76 7.85 -4.30
N LEU A 14 -3.12 6.67 -4.25
CA LEU A 14 -1.84 6.43 -4.89
C LEU A 14 -1.97 6.42 -6.42
N GLU A 15 -3.00 5.78 -6.97
CA GLU A 15 -3.27 5.77 -8.42
C GLU A 15 -3.48 7.18 -8.96
N ASP A 16 -4.20 8.04 -8.24
CA ASP A 16 -4.41 9.43 -8.64
C ASP A 16 -3.12 10.25 -8.64
N ILE A 17 -2.21 9.98 -7.69
CA ILE A 17 -0.88 10.60 -7.66
C ILE A 17 -0.07 10.18 -8.87
N VAL A 18 -0.05 8.88 -9.19
CA VAL A 18 0.66 8.35 -10.37
C VAL A 18 0.13 9.00 -11.64
N LYS A 19 -1.19 9.03 -11.83
CA LYS A 19 -1.82 9.69 -13.00
C LYS A 19 -1.44 11.17 -13.10
N ARG A 20 -1.44 11.90 -11.98
CA ARG A 20 -1.03 13.32 -11.97
C ARG A 20 0.42 13.50 -12.40
N LEU A 21 1.33 12.67 -11.88
CA LEU A 21 2.75 12.73 -12.23
C LEU A 21 3.01 12.34 -13.70
N GLU A 22 2.30 11.33 -14.21
CA GLU A 22 2.42 10.85 -15.60
C GLU A 22 1.91 11.87 -16.63
N ASN A 23 0.92 12.70 -16.27
CA ASN A 23 0.40 13.74 -17.15
C ASN A 23 1.42 14.85 -17.48
N GLY A 24 2.48 15.02 -16.67
CA GLY A 24 3.60 15.92 -16.97
C GLY A 24 3.32 17.43 -16.84
N ASP A 25 2.06 17.85 -16.69
CA ASP A 25 1.64 19.26 -16.51
C ASP A 25 1.72 19.75 -15.04
N VAL A 26 2.45 19.04 -14.18
CA VAL A 26 2.60 19.38 -12.76
C VAL A 26 3.90 20.19 -12.55
N PRO A 27 3.85 21.37 -11.91
CA PRO A 27 5.05 22.12 -11.55
C PRO A 27 6.05 21.27 -10.75
N LEU A 28 7.36 21.51 -10.92
CA LEU A 28 8.40 20.67 -10.32
C LEU A 28 8.26 20.53 -8.80
N GLU A 29 7.99 21.63 -8.11
CA GLU A 29 7.81 21.66 -6.65
C GLU A 29 6.62 20.80 -6.21
N GLU A 30 5.52 20.85 -6.96
CA GLU A 30 4.33 20.03 -6.72
C GLU A 30 4.59 18.56 -7.04
N ALA A 31 5.32 18.27 -8.11
CA ALA A 31 5.69 16.92 -8.49
C ALA A 31 6.55 16.24 -7.41
N ILE A 32 7.48 16.98 -6.78
CA ILE A 32 8.27 16.49 -5.66
C ILE A 32 7.37 16.18 -4.45
N ALA A 33 6.41 17.05 -4.14
CA ALA A 33 5.49 16.83 -3.02
C ALA A 33 4.58 15.61 -3.26
N GLU A 34 4.01 15.48 -4.46
CA GLU A 34 3.17 14.35 -4.86
C GLU A 34 3.98 13.04 -4.85
N PHE A 35 5.22 13.05 -5.34
CA PHE A 35 6.11 11.88 -5.28
C PHE A 35 6.36 11.42 -3.83
N GLN A 36 6.67 12.36 -2.93
CA GLN A 36 6.88 12.03 -1.51
C GLN A 36 5.62 11.45 -0.86
N LYS A 37 4.44 11.98 -1.22
CA LYS A 37 3.15 11.48 -0.75
C LYS A 37 2.89 10.07 -1.30
N GLY A 38 3.12 9.85 -2.59
CA GLY A 38 3.01 8.54 -3.24
C GLY A 38 3.92 7.49 -2.59
N MET A 39 5.17 7.84 -2.30
CA MET A 39 6.11 6.96 -1.58
C MET A 39 5.58 6.54 -0.19
N LYS A 40 5.01 7.48 0.57
CA LYS A 40 4.44 7.18 1.90
C LYS A 40 3.23 6.24 1.79
N LEU A 41 2.34 6.50 0.84
CA LEU A 41 1.16 5.65 0.57
C LEU A 41 1.58 4.25 0.14
N SER A 42 2.52 4.14 -0.81
CA SER A 42 3.05 2.86 -1.28
C SER A 42 3.62 2.03 -0.12
N LYS A 43 4.43 2.65 0.75
CA LYS A 43 4.98 1.97 1.93
C LYS A 43 3.90 1.52 2.90
N ALA A 44 2.84 2.32 3.10
CA ALA A 44 1.73 1.95 3.96
C ALA A 44 0.95 0.75 3.40
N LEU A 45 0.62 0.77 2.10
CA LEU A 45 -0.07 -0.32 1.40
C LEU A 45 0.73 -1.62 1.46
N GLN A 46 2.04 -1.57 1.19
CA GLN A 46 2.95 -2.72 1.31
C GLN A 46 2.95 -3.29 2.73
N LYS A 47 2.96 -2.42 3.75
CA LYS A 47 2.89 -2.87 5.15
C LYS A 47 1.56 -3.58 5.43
N THR A 48 0.43 -3.02 4.99
CA THR A 48 -0.88 -3.63 5.18
C THR A 48 -0.95 -5.02 4.55
N LEU A 49 -0.45 -5.18 3.32
CA LEU A 49 -0.40 -6.48 2.65
C LEU A 49 0.47 -7.48 3.41
N LYS A 50 1.66 -7.07 3.85
CA LYS A 50 2.58 -7.91 4.63
C LYS A 50 1.97 -8.35 5.96
N ASP A 51 1.27 -7.46 6.64
CA ASP A 51 0.59 -7.78 7.91
C ASP A 51 -0.55 -8.77 7.68
N ALA A 52 -1.30 -8.63 6.58
CA ALA A 52 -2.37 -9.55 6.19
C ALA A 52 -1.82 -10.94 5.85
N GLU A 53 -0.75 -11.01 5.06
CA GLU A 53 -0.04 -12.25 4.73
C GLU A 53 0.47 -12.96 5.99
N ALA A 54 1.15 -12.24 6.88
CA ALA A 54 1.64 -12.79 8.14
C ALA A 54 0.50 -13.31 9.05
N THR A 55 -0.69 -12.72 8.96
CA THR A 55 -1.88 -13.19 9.69
C THR A 55 -2.40 -14.49 9.09
N LEU A 56 -2.47 -14.60 7.76
CA LEU A 56 -2.87 -15.84 7.08
C LEU A 56 -1.93 -17.00 7.40
N VAL A 57 -0.61 -16.78 7.33
CA VAL A 57 0.39 -17.82 7.66
C VAL A 57 0.21 -18.34 9.10
N LYS A 58 -0.06 -17.46 10.07
CA LYS A 58 -0.29 -17.87 11.46
C LYS A 58 -1.56 -18.70 11.62
N VAL A 59 -2.64 -18.32 10.95
CA VAL A 59 -3.92 -19.06 11.00
C VAL A 59 -3.76 -20.46 10.42
N MET A 60 -2.97 -20.63 9.35
CA MET A 60 -2.66 -21.94 8.78
C MET A 60 -1.72 -22.74 9.69
N ALA A 61 -0.71 -22.12 10.32
CA ALA A 61 0.15 -22.81 11.27
C ALA A 61 -0.62 -23.38 12.49
N ASP A 62 -1.65 -22.67 12.96
CA ASP A 62 -2.52 -23.12 14.07
C ASP A 62 -3.40 -24.33 13.71
N ASP A 63 -3.60 -24.63 12.42
CA ASP A 63 -4.30 -25.85 11.94
C ASP A 63 -3.38 -27.11 11.88
N GLY A 64 -2.11 -26.95 12.27
CA GLY A 64 -1.12 -28.02 12.29
C GLY A 64 -0.29 -28.15 11.00
N THR A 65 -0.48 -27.27 10.01
CA THR A 65 0.34 -27.23 8.80
C THR A 65 1.17 -25.95 8.69
N GLU A 66 2.46 -26.03 9.03
CA GLU A 66 3.41 -24.97 8.67
C GLU A 66 3.66 -25.02 7.16
N GLN A 67 3.15 -24.04 6.43
CA GLN A 67 3.60 -23.74 5.07
C GLN A 67 4.28 -22.38 5.06
N VAL A 68 5.56 -22.40 4.70
CA VAL A 68 6.27 -21.18 4.33
C VAL A 68 5.63 -20.70 3.03
N PHE A 69 4.91 -19.59 3.08
CA PHE A 69 4.43 -18.93 1.86
C PHE A 69 5.64 -18.27 1.20
N ASP A 70 6.27 -18.96 0.25
CA ASP A 70 7.27 -18.38 -0.63
C ASP A 70 6.52 -17.68 -1.76
N GLY A 71 6.24 -16.39 -1.63
CA GLY A 71 5.54 -15.61 -2.66
C GLY A 71 6.30 -15.47 -3.99
N GLN A 72 6.63 -16.57 -4.67
CA GLN A 72 7.02 -16.65 -6.08
C GLN A 72 5.80 -16.76 -6.98
#